data_AF-A0AA42SRC8-F1
#
_entry.id   AF-A0AA42SRC8-F1
#
_cell.length_a   1.000
_cell.length_b   1.000
_cell.length_c   1.000
_cell.angle_alpha   90.00
_cell.angle_beta   90.00
_cell.angle_gamma   90.00
#
_symmetry.space_group_name_H-M   'P 1'
#
loop_
_entity.id
_entity.type
_entity.pdbx_description
1 polymer ?
#
loop_
_entity_poly.entity_id
_entity_poly.type
_entity_poly.pdbx_seq_one_letter_code
_entity_poly.pdbx_strand_id
1 'polypeptide(L)'
;MKSNAHVKSFSRALAQTLLDFKDSVEKGDKSGANLEYAFALGLIGGATLSGAIGKDEGARLQAKLDETRQALMSAFGEAPSAASHFMDN
;
A
#
# COMPACT_ATOMS: atom_id res chain seq x y z
N MET A 1 -28.77 -7.52 7.56
CA MET A 1 -28.21 -6.27 6.98
C MET A 1 -26.74 -6.15 7.37
N LYS A 2 -25.80 -6.23 6.43
CA LYS A 2 -24.42 -5.79 6.70
C LYS A 2 -24.51 -4.29 7.00
N SER A 3 -24.13 -3.85 8.21
CA SER A 3 -24.23 -2.44 8.58
C SER A 3 -23.37 -1.58 7.64
N ASN A 4 -24.01 -0.61 6.99
CA ASN A 4 -23.38 0.33 6.05
C ASN A 4 -22.21 1.10 6.72
N ALA A 5 -22.17 1.17 8.05
CA ALA A 5 -21.09 1.79 8.81
C ALA A 5 -19.78 0.99 8.75
N HIS A 6 -19.84 -0.35 8.81
CA HIS A 6 -18.62 -1.18 8.78
C HIS A 6 -17.96 -1.18 7.41
N VAL A 7 -18.75 -1.17 6.33
CA VAL A 7 -18.24 -1.04 4.96
C VAL A 7 -17.53 0.31 4.79
N LYS A 8 -18.17 1.41 5.22
CA LYS A 8 -17.56 2.75 5.17
C LYS A 8 -16.27 2.84 5.99
N SER A 9 -16.27 2.23 7.18
CA SER A 9 -15.08 2.21 8.04
C SER A 9 -13.94 1.43 7.40
N PHE A 10 -14.22 0.27 6.82
CA PHE A 10 -13.24 -0.53 6.09
C PHE A 10 -12.65 0.24 4.91
N SER A 11 -13.50 0.81 4.04
CA SER A 11 -13.05 1.57 2.87
C SER A 11 -12.21 2.78 3.27
N ARG A 12 -12.57 3.48 4.36
CA ARG A 12 -11.78 4.60 4.89
C ARG A 12 -10.43 4.14 5.41
N ALA A 13 -10.39 3.08 6.20
CA ALA A 13 -9.15 2.54 6.75
C ALA A 13 -8.20 2.10 5.63
N LEU A 14 -8.71 1.34 4.65
CA LEU A 14 -7.91 0.89 3.51
C LEU A 14 -7.39 2.06 2.68
N ALA A 15 -8.23 3.06 2.39
CA ALA A 15 -7.80 4.23 1.64
C ALA A 15 -6.70 5.03 2.36
N GLN A 16 -6.84 5.22 3.69
CA GLN A 16 -5.83 5.92 4.48
C GLN A 16 -4.49 5.17 4.46
N THR A 17 -4.50 3.86 4.70
CA THR A 17 -3.29 3.02 4.66
C THR A 17 -2.59 3.07 3.31
N LEU A 18 -3.33 3.13 2.19
CA LEU A 18 -2.72 3.27 0.87
C LEU A 18 -2.05 4.64 0.66
N LEU A 19 -2.60 5.70 1.26
CA LEU A 19 -1.96 7.02 1.26
C LEU A 19 -0.70 7.02 2.14
N ASP A 20 -0.77 6.43 3.34
CA ASP A 20 0.37 6.34 4.25
C ASP A 20 1.50 5.48 3.65
N PHE A 21 1.14 4.44 2.88
CA PHE A 21 2.08 3.65 2.10
C PHE A 21 2.83 4.50 1.07
N LYS A 22 2.09 5.28 0.27
CA LYS A 22 2.66 6.21 -0.72
C LYS A 22 3.57 7.24 -0.05
N ASP A 23 3.13 7.85 1.04
CA ASP A 23 3.89 8.84 1.80
C ASP A 23 5.20 8.25 2.34
N SER A 24 5.18 7.02 2.83
CA SER A 24 6.38 6.33 3.30
C SER A 24 7.37 6.06 2.16
N VAL A 25 6.86 5.73 0.97
CA VAL A 25 7.68 5.59 -0.24
C VAL A 25 8.32 6.91 -0.63
N GLU A 26 7.54 7.98 -0.68
CA GLU A 26 8.04 9.33 -1.03
C GLU A 26 9.10 9.84 -0.04
N LYS A 27 9.01 9.45 1.24
CA LYS A 27 9.99 9.79 2.29
C LYS A 27 11.24 8.90 2.29
N GLY A 28 11.31 7.85 1.46
CA GLY A 28 12.39 6.87 1.53
C GLY A 28 12.29 5.94 2.74
N ASP A 29 11.18 5.95 3.50
CA ASP A 29 10.98 5.10 4.66
C ASP A 29 10.52 3.70 4.24
N LYS A 30 11.48 2.85 3.94
CA LYS A 30 11.25 1.45 3.56
C LYS A 30 10.56 0.64 4.66
N SER A 31 10.83 0.94 5.94
CA SER A 31 10.23 0.21 7.06
C SER A 31 8.75 0.58 7.20
N GLY A 32 8.45 1.88 7.18
CA GLY A 32 7.08 2.39 7.17
C GLY A 32 6.28 1.85 5.97
N ALA A 33 6.87 1.89 4.77
CA ALA A 33 6.21 1.37 3.58
C ALA A 33 5.88 -0.13 3.68
N ASN A 34 6.80 -0.94 4.22
CA ASN A 34 6.54 -2.36 4.44
C ASN A 34 5.44 -2.60 5.49
N LEU A 35 5.39 -1.78 6.53
CA LEU A 35 4.36 -1.85 7.58
C LEU A 35 2.98 -1.54 6.99
N GLU A 36 2.84 -0.44 6.26
CA GLU A 36 1.56 -0.03 5.67
C GLU A 36 1.06 -1.04 4.63
N TYR A 37 1.97 -1.59 3.83
CA TYR A 37 1.63 -2.71 2.94
C TYR A 37 1.07 -3.92 3.72
N ALA A 38 1.76 -4.33 4.79
CA ALA A 38 1.33 -5.48 5.59
C ALA A 38 -0.03 -5.21 6.26
N PHE A 39 -0.27 -3.98 6.70
CA PHE A 39 -1.54 -3.55 7.27
C PHE A 39 -2.67 -3.59 6.23
N ALA A 40 -2.45 -3.06 5.01
CA ALA A 40 -3.41 -3.15 3.92
C ALA A 40 -3.75 -4.59 3.54
N LEU A 41 -2.73 -5.46 3.47
CA LEU A 41 -2.90 -6.89 3.22
C LEU A 41 -3.75 -7.55 4.32
N GLY A 42 -3.48 -7.21 5.59
CA GLY A 42 -4.25 -7.68 6.74
C GLY A 42 -5.72 -7.25 6.70
N LEU A 43 -6.00 -5.98 6.32
CA LEU A 43 -7.37 -5.48 6.15
C LEU A 43 -8.11 -6.28 5.07
N ILE A 44 -7.52 -6.46 3.89
CA ILE A 44 -8.13 -7.20 2.78
C ILE A 44 -8.34 -8.67 3.18
N GLY A 45 -7.34 -9.30 3.81
CA GLY A 45 -7.42 -10.67 4.30
C GLY A 45 -8.52 -10.86 5.33
N GLY A 46 -8.61 -9.98 6.33
CA GLY A 46 -9.66 -10.00 7.35
C GLY A 46 -11.06 -9.81 6.76
N ALA A 47 -11.22 -8.88 5.82
CA ALA A 47 -12.47 -8.65 5.12
C ALA A 47 -12.89 -9.87 4.24
N THR A 48 -11.92 -10.57 3.67
CA THR A 48 -12.17 -11.79 2.89
C THR A 48 -12.56 -12.96 3.80
N LEU A 49 -11.81 -13.20 4.88
CA LEU A 49 -12.07 -14.29 5.82
C LEU A 49 -13.39 -14.13 6.58
N SER A 50 -13.80 -12.89 6.87
CA SER A 50 -15.10 -12.59 7.48
C SER A 50 -16.28 -12.67 6.51
N GLY A 51 -16.03 -12.93 5.21
CA GLY A 51 -17.07 -12.94 4.17
C GLY A 51 -17.64 -11.55 3.85
N ALA A 52 -16.96 -10.48 4.27
CA ALA A 52 -17.30 -9.12 3.90
C ALA A 52 -17.04 -8.89 2.41
N ILE A 53 -15.92 -9.42 1.90
CA ILE A 53 -15.51 -9.46 0.48
C ILE A 53 -15.52 -10.92 0.00
N GLY A 54 -15.90 -11.16 -1.25
CA GLY A 54 -15.83 -12.49 -1.85
C GLY A 54 -14.38 -12.95 -2.04
N LYS A 55 -14.13 -14.27 -2.01
CA LYS A 55 -12.76 -14.82 -2.11
C LYS A 55 -12.01 -14.35 -3.36
N ASP A 56 -12.65 -14.41 -4.52
CA ASP A 56 -12.04 -14.01 -5.79
C ASP A 56 -11.73 -12.50 -5.82
N GLU A 57 -12.62 -11.69 -5.26
CA GLU A 57 -12.42 -10.24 -5.16
C GLU A 57 -11.32 -9.89 -4.17
N GLY A 58 -11.26 -10.60 -3.04
CA GLY A 58 -10.15 -10.49 -2.08
C GLY A 58 -8.81 -10.82 -2.72
N ALA A 59 -8.73 -11.91 -3.49
CA ALA A 59 -7.52 -12.31 -4.21
C ALA A 59 -7.10 -11.27 -5.26
N ARG A 60 -8.05 -10.71 -6.01
CA ARG A 60 -7.78 -9.62 -6.97
C ARG A 60 -7.24 -8.37 -6.29
N LEU A 61 -7.81 -7.97 -5.16
CA LEU A 61 -7.34 -6.81 -4.40
C LEU A 61 -5.93 -7.03 -3.84
N GLN A 62 -5.63 -8.24 -3.35
CA GLN A 62 -4.28 -8.60 -2.89
C GLN A 62 -3.27 -8.54 -4.03
N ALA A 63 -3.59 -9.12 -5.20
CA ALA A 63 -2.73 -9.04 -6.37
C ALA A 63 -2.48 -7.59 -6.81
N LYS A 64 -3.50 -6.73 -6.79
CA LYS A 64 -3.35 -5.31 -7.13
C LYS A 64 -2.48 -4.55 -6.12
N LEU A 65 -2.60 -4.89 -4.84
CA LEU A 65 -1.73 -4.33 -3.79
C LEU A 65 -0.27 -4.75 -4.01
N ASP A 66 -0.02 -6.01 -4.39
CA ASP A 66 1.32 -6.51 -4.71
C ASP A 66 1.93 -5.81 -5.92
N GLU A 67 1.17 -5.64 -7.00
CA GLU A 67 1.59 -4.84 -8.17
C GLU A 67 1.96 -3.41 -7.76
N THR A 68 1.13 -2.79 -6.93
CA THR A 68 1.36 -1.42 -6.44
C THR A 68 2.61 -1.35 -5.59
N ARG A 69 2.84 -2.33 -4.71
CA ARG A 69 4.06 -2.44 -3.92
C ARG A 69 5.27 -2.57 -4.81
N GLN A 70 5.24 -3.44 -5.82
CA GLN A 70 6.38 -3.62 -6.73
C GLN A 70 6.70 -2.33 -7.49
N ALA A 71 5.68 -1.64 -8.00
CA ALA A 71 5.84 -0.38 -8.72
C ALA A 71 6.43 0.73 -7.82
N LEU A 72 5.89 0.89 -6.61
CA LEU A 72 6.35 1.92 -5.69
C LEU A 72 7.69 1.57 -5.03
N MET A 73 7.94 0.32 -4.70
CA MET A 73 9.21 -0.08 -4.08
C MET A 73 10.37 -0.11 -5.07
N SER A 74 10.11 -0.29 -6.36
CA SER A 74 11.14 -0.10 -7.40
C SER A 74 11.70 1.33 -7.38
N ALA A 75 10.88 2.32 -6.97
CA ALA A 75 11.34 3.70 -6.79
C ALA A 75 12.31 3.88 -5.60
N PHE A 76 12.32 3.00 -4.59
CA PHE A 76 13.33 3.06 -3.51
C PHE A 76 14.76 2.79 -4.01
N GLY A 77 14.92 2.17 -5.19
CA GLY A 77 16.23 1.87 -5.80
C GLY A 77 16.81 3.00 -6.65
N GLU A 78 16.02 4.01 -6.98
CA GLU A 78 16.42 5.15 -7.82
C GLU A 78 16.23 6.45 -7.04
N ALA A 79 17.07 6.70 -6.03
CA ALA A 79 17.40 8.08 -5.74
C ALA A 79 18.33 8.56 -6.87
N PRO A 80 17.96 9.56 -7.69
CA PRO A 80 18.94 10.21 -8.54
C PRO A 80 20.03 10.72 -7.60
N SER A 81 21.25 10.21 -7.77
CA SER A 81 22.41 10.77 -7.11
C SER A 81 22.44 12.27 -7.43
N ALA A 82 22.12 13.11 -6.46
CA ALA A 82 22.32 14.55 -6.55
C ALA A 82 23.83 14.92 -6.59
N ALA A 83 24.72 13.93 -6.68
CA ALA A 83 26.16 14.11 -6.64
C ALA A 83 26.85 14.01 -8.02
N SER A 84 26.12 13.95 -9.13
CA SER A 84 26.74 13.99 -10.48
C SER A 84 26.76 15.38 -11.14
N HIS A 85 26.44 16.46 -10.41
CA HIS A 85 26.52 17.83 -10.93
C HIS A 85 27.61 18.70 -10.27
N PHE A 86 28.69 18.09 -9.79
CA PHE A 86 29.97 18.78 -9.58
C PHE A 86 31.03 18.13 -10.48
N MET A 87 30.87 18.33 -11.80
CA MET A 87 31.96 18.19 -12.76
C MET A 87 32.39 19.60 -13.16
N ASP A 88 33.69 19.83 -13.00
CA ASP A 88 34.54 20.67 -13.83
C ASP A 88 34.24 22.17 -13.92
N ASN A 89 34.95 22.95 -13.08
CA ASN A 89 35.70 24.14 -13.51
C ASN A 89 36.75 24.54 -12.45
#